data_AF-A0A078A7S1-F1
#
_entry.id   AF-A0A078A7S1-F1
#
_cell.length_a   1.000
_cell.length_b   1.000
_cell.length_c   1.000
_cell.angle_alpha   90.00
_cell.angle_beta   90.00
_cell.angle_gamma   90.00
#
_symmetry.space_group_name_H-M   'P 1'
#
loop_
_entity.id
_entity.type
_entity.pdbx_description
1 polymer ?
#
loop_
_entity_poly.entity_id
_entity_poly.type
_entity_poly.pdbx_seq_one_letter_code
_entity_poly.pdbx_strand_id
1 'polypeptide(L)'
;METPDQKLQRAEVALQELNELYNFAETLYPIERTMGPRNLNENLERRRQADFHTYRQRSNILTGTMFWGTTFFLVMARCSTGAWNQIHVVAQNPRTALLYFAAGAFVNYAGNIIALSQKGVNHSYYFQNKIVASNHHTHAVIKTTIAQLQKRRMSIWDSVPN
;
A
#
# COMPACT_ATOMS: atom_id res chain seq x y z
N MET A 1 -7.09 -51.11 -5.09
CA MET A 1 -6.29 -50.23 -5.98
C MET A 1 -7.28 -49.61 -6.97
N GLU A 2 -7.26 -48.28 -7.11
CA GLU A 2 -8.15 -47.60 -8.09
C GLU A 2 -7.76 -47.95 -9.52
N THR A 3 -8.76 -48.26 -10.34
CA THR A 3 -8.56 -48.52 -11.76
C THR A 3 -8.20 -47.24 -12.51
N PRO A 4 -7.48 -47.32 -13.64
CA PRO A 4 -7.12 -46.15 -14.45
C PRO A 4 -8.35 -45.31 -14.85
N ASP A 5 -9.46 -45.96 -15.18
CA ASP A 5 -10.73 -45.30 -15.55
C ASP A 5 -11.33 -44.50 -14.38
N GLN A 6 -11.26 -45.04 -13.16
CA GLN A 6 -11.71 -44.33 -11.95
C GLN A 6 -10.86 -43.09 -11.66
N LYS A 7 -9.55 -43.15 -11.94
CA LYS A 7 -8.65 -41.99 -11.83
C LYS A 7 -8.95 -40.94 -12.89
N LEU A 8 -9.32 -41.37 -14.09
CA LEU A 8 -9.68 -40.50 -15.21
C LEU A 8 -10.97 -39.73 -14.94
N GLN A 9 -12.02 -40.43 -14.50
CA GLN A 9 -13.29 -39.80 -14.10
C GLN A 9 -13.08 -38.77 -12.97
N ARG A 10 -12.27 -39.08 -11.96
CA ARG A 10 -11.97 -38.12 -10.89
C ARG A 10 -11.22 -36.89 -11.40
N ALA A 11 -10.28 -37.06 -12.32
CA ALA A 11 -9.55 -35.95 -12.92
C ALA A 11 -10.47 -35.07 -13.77
N GLU A 12 -11.46 -35.66 -14.45
CA GLU A 12 -12.46 -34.92 -15.23
C GLU A 12 -13.43 -34.13 -14.35
N VAL A 13 -13.94 -34.73 -13.27
CA VAL A 13 -14.79 -34.03 -12.29
C VAL A 13 -14.03 -32.87 -11.66
N ALA A 14 -12.80 -33.09 -11.22
CA ALA A 14 -11.97 -32.02 -10.65
C ALA A 14 -11.67 -30.88 -11.66
N LEU A 15 -11.53 -31.21 -12.95
CA LEU A 15 -11.37 -30.20 -14.00
C LEU A 15 -12.65 -29.40 -14.25
N GLN A 16 -13.82 -30.05 -14.21
CA GLN A 16 -15.11 -29.36 -14.32
C GLN A 16 -15.33 -28.41 -13.13
N GLU A 17 -15.14 -28.89 -11.91
CA GLU A 17 -15.30 -28.07 -10.69
C GLU A 17 -14.36 -26.85 -10.71
N LEU A 18 -13.11 -27.01 -11.14
CA LEU A 18 -12.16 -25.90 -11.27
C LEU A 18 -12.51 -24.91 -12.37
N ASN A 19 -13.08 -25.37 -13.49
CA ASN A 19 -13.55 -24.50 -14.55
C ASN A 19 -14.79 -23.70 -14.11
N GLU A 20 -15.71 -24.32 -13.38
CA GLU A 20 -16.86 -23.62 -12.79
C GLU A 20 -16.39 -22.57 -11.78
N LEU A 21 -15.42 -22.91 -10.93
CA LEU A 21 -14.82 -21.98 -9.98
C LEU A 21 -14.11 -20.81 -10.70
N TYR A 22 -13.42 -21.08 -11.81
CA TYR A 22 -12.80 -20.06 -12.65
C TYR A 22 -13.86 -19.13 -13.26
N ASN A 23 -14.92 -19.68 -13.86
CA ASN A 23 -16.01 -18.90 -14.46
C ASN A 23 -16.74 -18.05 -13.42
N PHE A 24 -16.97 -18.59 -12.22
CA PHE A 24 -17.55 -17.86 -11.10
C PHE A 24 -16.65 -16.71 -10.64
N ALA A 25 -15.34 -16.95 -10.52
CA ALA A 25 -14.35 -15.92 -10.18
C ALA A 25 -14.30 -14.81 -11.24
N GLU A 26 -14.36 -15.16 -12.53
CA GLU A 26 -14.38 -14.21 -13.65
C GLU A 26 -15.67 -13.39 -13.70
N THR A 27 -16.80 -13.96 -13.29
CA THR A 27 -18.09 -13.25 -13.19
C THR A 27 -18.09 -12.23 -12.05
N LEU A 28 -17.53 -12.60 -10.89
CA LEU A 28 -17.44 -11.72 -9.72
C LEU A 28 -16.39 -10.62 -9.91
N TYR A 29 -15.28 -10.92 -10.58
CA TYR A 29 -14.17 -10.00 -10.79
C TYR A 29 -13.61 -10.13 -12.21
N PRO A 30 -14.26 -9.50 -13.21
CA PRO A 30 -13.80 -9.58 -14.59
C PRO A 30 -12.38 -9.01 -14.70
N ILE A 31 -11.50 -9.79 -15.34
CA ILE A 31 -10.10 -9.41 -15.58
C ILE A 31 -10.01 -8.07 -16.33
N GLU A 32 -10.99 -7.77 -17.17
CA GLU A 32 -11.09 -6.53 -17.95
C GLU A 32 -11.35 -5.28 -17.09
N ARG A 33 -11.99 -5.42 -15.92
CA ARG A 33 -12.21 -4.30 -14.98
C ARG A 33 -11.05 -4.07 -14.02
N THR A 34 -10.11 -5.02 -13.95
CA THR A 34 -8.95 -4.97 -13.05
C THR A 34 -7.66 -4.62 -13.78
N MET A 35 -7.59 -4.87 -15.09
CA MET A 35 -6.49 -4.43 -15.96
C MET A 35 -6.67 -2.98 -16.43
N GLY A 36 -6.32 -2.02 -15.58
CA GLY A 36 -5.84 -0.73 -16.09
C GLY A 36 -4.62 -0.93 -17.01
N PRO A 37 -4.25 0.04 -17.87
CA PRO A 37 -3.19 -0.10 -18.86
C PRO A 37 -1.90 -0.70 -18.26
N ARG A 38 -1.62 -1.94 -18.67
CA ARG A 38 -0.83 -2.97 -17.97
C ARG A 38 0.64 -2.60 -17.71
N ASN A 39 1.20 -1.65 -18.45
CA ASN A 39 2.60 -1.21 -18.30
C ASN A 39 2.81 -0.10 -17.25
N LEU A 40 1.75 0.62 -16.90
CA LEU A 40 1.83 1.72 -15.95
C LEU A 40 1.65 1.22 -14.51
N ASN A 41 0.82 0.19 -14.29
CA ASN A 41 0.35 -0.17 -12.96
C ASN A 41 1.42 -0.82 -12.06
N GLU A 42 2.20 -1.80 -12.54
CA GLU A 42 3.22 -2.47 -11.72
C GLU A 42 4.38 -1.53 -11.33
N ASN A 43 4.83 -0.70 -12.27
CA ASN A 43 5.87 0.28 -12.00
C ASN A 43 5.34 1.45 -11.14
N LEU A 44 4.08 1.84 -11.30
CA LEU A 44 3.42 2.78 -10.39
C LEU A 44 3.23 2.18 -9.01
N GLU A 45 2.95 0.89 -8.87
CA GLU A 45 2.81 0.21 -7.58
C GLU A 45 4.14 0.09 -6.85
N ARG A 46 5.22 -0.31 -7.55
CA ARG A 46 6.58 -0.32 -6.97
C ARG A 46 7.03 1.08 -6.61
N ARG A 47 6.75 2.10 -7.46
CA ARG A 47 7.03 3.51 -7.14
C ARG A 47 6.20 4.00 -5.97
N ARG A 48 4.91 3.66 -5.86
CA ARG A 48 4.02 4.06 -4.76
C ARG A 48 4.37 3.36 -3.44
N GLN A 49 4.77 2.08 -3.47
CA GLN A 49 5.27 1.37 -2.29
C GLN A 49 6.64 1.92 -1.84
N ALA A 50 7.55 2.16 -2.79
CA ALA A 50 8.82 2.81 -2.52
C ALA A 50 8.59 4.21 -1.95
N ASP A 51 7.67 5.00 -2.52
CA ASP A 51 7.26 6.29 -1.98
C ASP A 51 6.69 6.12 -0.56
N PHE A 52 5.79 5.17 -0.29
CA PHE A 52 5.26 4.95 1.05
C PHE A 52 6.35 4.68 2.10
N HIS A 53 7.34 3.85 1.75
CA HIS A 53 8.48 3.55 2.62
C HIS A 53 9.44 4.76 2.76
N THR A 54 9.70 5.46 1.66
CA THR A 54 10.59 6.64 1.64
C THR A 54 9.96 7.84 2.36
N TYR A 55 8.64 8.02 2.29
CA TYR A 55 7.90 9.10 2.96
C TYR A 55 7.70 8.85 4.45
N ARG A 56 7.61 7.59 4.90
CA ARG A 56 7.72 7.27 6.33
C ARG A 56 9.11 7.60 6.88
N GLN A 57 10.13 7.67 6.01
CA GLN A 57 11.51 8.05 6.33
C GLN A 57 11.88 9.51 6.02
N ARG A 58 11.03 10.33 5.36
CA ARG A 58 11.47 11.62 4.79
C ARG A 58 11.17 12.91 5.55
N SER A 59 10.88 12.83 6.84
CA SER A 59 11.26 13.97 7.68
C SER A 59 11.65 13.45 9.05
N ASN A 60 12.86 13.77 9.47
CA ASN A 60 13.18 13.74 10.89
C ASN A 60 12.15 14.67 11.56
N ILE A 61 11.08 14.09 12.09
CA ILE A 61 10.03 14.82 12.81
C ILE A 61 10.68 15.73 13.85
N LEU A 62 11.77 15.25 14.47
CA LEU A 62 12.62 16.02 15.36
C LEU A 62 13.22 17.27 14.68
N THR A 63 13.88 17.13 13.52
CA THR A 63 14.50 18.26 12.80
C THR A 63 13.46 19.27 12.31
N GLY A 64 12.32 18.81 11.79
CA GLY A 64 11.23 19.69 11.36
C GLY A 64 10.60 20.45 12.54
N THR A 65 10.35 19.75 13.64
CA THR A 65 9.78 20.36 14.85
C THR A 65 10.74 21.35 15.49
N MET A 66 12.04 21.04 15.52
CA MET A 66 13.06 21.96 16.00
C MET A 66 13.18 23.20 15.11
N PHE A 67 13.16 23.06 13.79
CA PHE A 67 13.20 24.19 12.85
C PHE A 67 12.00 25.11 13.03
N TRP A 68 10.77 24.57 13.04
CA TRP A 68 9.57 25.38 13.18
C TRP A 68 9.40 25.96 14.58
N GLY A 69 9.76 25.21 15.63
CA GLY A 69 9.74 25.69 17.00
C GLY A 69 10.75 26.82 17.23
N THR A 70 11.98 26.70 16.73
CA THR A 70 13.00 27.76 16.85
C THR A 70 12.66 28.99 16.02
N THR A 71 12.15 28.80 14.80
CA THR A 71 11.73 29.91 13.93
C THR A 71 10.59 30.71 14.57
N PHE A 72 9.57 30.02 15.09
CA PHE A 72 8.45 30.67 15.75
C PHE A 72 8.87 31.38 17.04
N PHE A 73 9.76 30.76 17.84
CA PHE A 73 10.37 31.41 18.99
C PHE A 73 11.07 32.71 18.60
N LEU A 74 11.90 32.72 17.56
CA LEU A 74 12.64 33.91 17.12
C LEU A 74 11.70 35.03 16.65
N VAL A 75 10.67 34.70 15.88
CA VAL A 75 9.67 35.68 15.41
C VAL A 75 8.89 36.27 16.58
N MET A 76 8.40 35.44 17.49
CA MET A 76 7.63 35.91 18.65
C MET A 76 8.49 36.69 19.65
N ALA A 77 9.74 36.25 19.88
CA ALA A 77 10.67 36.99 20.72
C ALA A 77 11.02 38.35 20.12
N ARG A 78 11.16 38.45 18.79
CA ARG A 78 11.36 39.73 18.09
C ARG A 78 10.13 40.62 18.15
N CYS A 79 8.93 40.04 18.07
CA CYS A 79 7.68 40.78 18.19
C CYS A 79 7.42 41.28 19.62
N SER A 80 7.78 40.50 20.65
CA SER A 80 7.54 40.89 22.05
C SER A 80 8.54 41.93 22.57
N THR A 81 9.79 41.90 22.10
CA THR A 81 10.86 42.80 22.57
C THR A 81 11.11 43.99 21.64
N GLY A 82 10.67 43.92 20.38
CA GLY A 82 10.88 45.00 19.42
C GLY A 82 12.31 45.08 18.85
N ALA A 83 13.27 44.26 19.32
CA ALA A 83 14.66 44.29 18.85
C ALA A 83 15.35 42.91 18.93
N TRP A 84 16.20 42.60 17.94
CA TRP A 84 16.89 41.30 17.84
C TRP A 84 17.92 41.06 18.95
N ASN A 85 18.55 42.12 19.44
CA ASN A 85 19.53 42.07 20.53
C ASN A 85 18.90 41.74 21.90
N GLN A 86 17.59 41.86 22.06
CA GLN A 86 16.87 41.62 23.32
C GLN A 86 16.23 40.23 23.43
N ILE A 87 16.44 39.35 22.44
CA ILE A 87 15.87 37.98 22.46
C ILE A 87 16.30 37.19 23.70
N HIS A 88 17.49 37.46 24.24
CA HIS A 88 17.98 36.83 25.48
C HIS A 88 17.06 37.09 26.69
N VAL A 89 16.35 38.22 26.72
CA VAL A 89 15.38 38.56 27.78
C VAL A 89 14.18 37.61 27.77
N VAL A 90 13.76 37.17 26.58
CA VAL A 90 12.69 36.17 26.42
C VAL A 90 13.21 34.77 26.75
N ALA A 91 14.46 34.47 26.40
CA ALA A 91 15.11 33.20 26.72
C ALA A 91 15.33 33.00 28.24
N GLN A 92 15.55 34.09 28.98
CA GLN A 92 15.65 34.07 30.44
C GLN A 92 14.33 33.73 31.14
N ASN A 93 13.20 33.83 30.44
CA ASN A 93 11.88 33.45 30.92
C ASN A 93 11.47 32.10 30.29
N PRO A 94 11.80 30.95 30.93
CA PRO A 94 11.64 29.65 30.32
C PRO A 94 10.17 29.34 29.96
N ARG A 95 9.22 29.85 30.73
CA ARG A 95 7.78 29.66 30.47
C ARG A 95 7.35 30.29 29.15
N THR A 96 7.75 31.53 28.87
CA THR A 96 7.41 32.23 27.62
C THR A 96 8.18 31.67 26.43
N ALA A 97 9.47 31.35 26.62
CA ALA A 97 10.28 30.73 25.58
C ALA A 97 9.72 29.37 25.15
N LEU A 98 9.36 28.51 26.10
CA LEU A 98 8.74 27.21 25.83
C LEU A 98 7.36 27.35 25.19
N LEU A 99 6.56 28.35 25.58
CA LEU A 99 5.24 28.58 24.98
C LEU A 99 5.36 28.95 23.50
N TYR A 100 6.28 29.85 23.14
CA TYR A 100 6.52 30.17 21.74
C TYR A 100 7.08 28.99 20.96
N PHE A 101 8.06 28.26 21.51
CA PHE A 101 8.58 27.07 20.86
C PHE A 101 7.50 26.00 20.62
N ALA A 102 6.70 25.71 21.65
CA ALA A 102 5.61 24.73 21.58
C ALA A 102 4.52 25.13 20.59
N ALA A 103 4.20 26.43 20.49
CA ALA A 103 3.26 26.93 19.49
C ALA A 103 3.79 26.70 18.05
N GLY A 104 5.07 26.96 17.78
CA GLY A 104 5.69 26.65 16.49
C GLY A 104 5.73 25.16 16.17
N ALA A 105 6.04 24.33 17.17
CA ALA A 105 6.01 22.87 17.05
C ALA A 105 4.59 22.37 16.73
N PHE A 106 3.56 22.94 17.37
CA PHE A 106 2.16 22.59 17.14
C PHE A 106 1.70 22.96 15.73
N VAL A 107 2.08 24.12 15.21
CA VAL A 107 1.75 24.54 13.83
C VAL A 107 2.32 23.56 12.81
N ASN A 108 3.58 23.13 12.97
CA ASN A 108 4.19 22.11 12.13
C ASN A 108 3.45 20.77 12.23
N TYR A 109 3.08 20.36 13.45
CA TYR A 109 2.34 19.12 13.67
C TYR A 109 0.95 19.15 13.02
N ALA A 110 0.21 20.24 13.18
CA ALA A 110 -1.10 20.45 12.56
C ALA A 110 -1.01 20.44 11.02
N GLY A 111 -0.01 21.13 10.44
CA GLY A 111 0.23 21.12 9.00
C GLY A 111 0.53 19.71 8.45
N ASN A 112 1.34 18.94 9.18
CA ASN A 112 1.64 17.55 8.81
C ASN A 112 0.42 16.64 8.94
N ILE A 113 -0.43 16.81 9.96
CA ILE A 113 -1.69 16.06 10.09
C ILE A 113 -2.63 16.37 8.94
N ILE A 114 -2.80 17.63 8.56
CA ILE A 114 -3.67 18.02 7.44
C ILE A 114 -3.14 17.44 6.13
N ALA A 115 -1.82 17.50 5.91
CA ALA A 115 -1.19 16.89 4.75
C ALA A 115 -1.34 15.36 4.73
N LEU A 116 -1.27 14.69 5.89
CA LEU A 116 -1.54 13.26 6.03
C LEU A 116 -3.01 12.92 5.76
N SER A 117 -3.94 13.73 6.25
CA SER A 117 -5.38 13.57 6.04
C SER A 117 -5.75 13.68 4.56
N GLN A 118 -5.23 14.69 3.86
CA GLN A 118 -5.41 14.82 2.41
C GLN A 118 -4.77 13.66 1.63
N LYS A 119 -3.67 13.08 2.15
CA LYS A 119 -3.04 11.89 1.57
C LYS A 119 -3.76 10.58 1.92
N GLY A 120 -4.67 10.56 2.90
CA GLY A 120 -5.53 9.41 3.20
C GLY A 120 -6.43 9.01 2.04
N VAL A 121 -6.70 9.93 1.11
CA VAL A 121 -7.34 9.64 -0.18
C VAL A 121 -6.56 8.60 -0.99
N ASN A 122 -5.22 8.54 -0.86
CA ASN A 122 -4.38 7.49 -1.46
C ASN A 122 -4.49 6.13 -0.75
N HIS A 123 -5.04 6.07 0.46
CA HIS A 123 -5.25 4.81 1.17
C HIS A 123 -6.41 4.00 0.56
N SER A 124 -7.44 4.69 0.05
CA SER A 124 -8.51 4.05 -0.73
C SER A 124 -7.94 3.39 -1.98
N TYR A 125 -7.06 4.09 -2.70
CA TYR A 125 -6.35 3.54 -3.86
C TYR A 125 -5.41 2.38 -3.48
N TYR A 126 -4.77 2.41 -2.32
CA TYR A 126 -3.96 1.28 -1.83
C TYR A 126 -4.81 0.02 -1.58
N PHE A 127 -5.98 0.15 -0.97
CA PHE A 127 -6.89 -0.97 -0.76
C PHE A 127 -7.42 -1.52 -2.08
N GLN A 128 -7.82 -0.65 -3.01
CA GLN A 128 -8.26 -1.05 -4.35
C GLN A 128 -7.15 -1.81 -5.09
N ASN A 129 -5.92 -1.29 -5.09
CA ASN A 129 -4.78 -1.95 -5.74
C ASN A 129 -4.44 -3.29 -5.08
N LYS A 130 -4.52 -3.39 -3.75
CA LYS A 130 -4.31 -4.65 -3.04
C LYS A 130 -5.34 -5.72 -3.43
N ILE A 131 -6.62 -5.34 -3.58
CA ILE A 131 -7.68 -6.25 -4.02
C ILE A 131 -7.44 -6.70 -5.46
N VAL A 132 -7.07 -5.77 -6.35
CA VAL A 132 -6.73 -6.06 -7.76
C VAL A 132 -5.55 -7.03 -7.86
N ALA A 133 -4.46 -6.77 -7.13
CA ALA A 133 -3.28 -7.65 -7.12
C ALA A 133 -3.61 -9.05 -6.56
N SER A 134 -4.40 -9.11 -5.49
CA SER A 134 -4.87 -10.38 -4.92
C SER A 134 -5.71 -11.18 -5.94
N ASN A 135 -6.60 -10.51 -6.66
CA ASN A 135 -7.44 -11.16 -7.68
C ASN A 135 -6.59 -11.67 -8.86
N HIS A 136 -5.63 -10.89 -9.34
CA HIS A 136 -4.70 -11.33 -10.39
C HIS A 136 -3.90 -12.57 -9.97
N HIS A 137 -3.42 -12.60 -8.72
CA HIS A 137 -2.71 -13.76 -8.18
C HIS A 137 -3.63 -15.00 -8.13
N THR A 138 -4.88 -14.85 -7.66
CA THR A 138 -5.86 -15.93 -7.62
C THR A 138 -6.17 -16.48 -9.02
N HIS A 139 -6.39 -15.62 -10.02
CA HIS A 139 -6.59 -16.06 -11.41
C HIS A 139 -5.37 -16.80 -11.98
N ALA A 140 -4.16 -16.33 -11.65
CA ALA A 140 -2.92 -17.00 -12.08
C ALA A 140 -2.80 -18.40 -11.47
N VAL A 141 -3.05 -18.54 -10.16
CA VAL A 141 -3.04 -19.84 -9.47
C VAL A 141 -4.05 -20.79 -10.09
N ILE A 142 -5.31 -20.37 -10.27
CA ILE A 142 -6.36 -21.22 -10.86
C ILE A 142 -5.96 -21.69 -12.26
N LYS A 143 -5.45 -20.79 -13.13
CA LYS A 143 -4.97 -21.16 -14.47
C LYS A 143 -3.83 -22.18 -14.43
N THR A 144 -2.87 -22.01 -13.53
CA THR A 144 -1.77 -22.97 -13.39
C THR A 144 -2.25 -24.34 -12.90
N THR A 145 -3.21 -24.38 -11.97
CA THR A 145 -3.80 -25.62 -11.47
C THR A 145 -4.55 -26.37 -12.56
N ILE A 146 -5.35 -25.67 -13.37
CA ILE A 146 -6.05 -26.26 -14.53
C ILE A 146 -5.03 -26.87 -15.50
N ALA A 147 -3.96 -26.14 -15.86
CA ALA A 147 -2.94 -26.64 -16.76
C ALA A 147 -2.20 -27.88 -16.19
N GLN A 148 -1.95 -27.93 -14.89
CA GLN A 148 -1.32 -29.10 -14.24
C GLN A 148 -2.26 -30.31 -14.22
N LEU A 149 -3.55 -30.13 -13.95
CA LEU A 149 -4.53 -31.21 -13.98
C LEU A 149 -4.75 -31.75 -15.38
N GLN A 150 -4.76 -30.89 -16.41
CA GLN A 150 -4.81 -31.32 -17.80
C GLN A 150 -3.60 -32.18 -18.17
N LYS A 151 -2.38 -31.77 -17.77
CA LYS A 151 -1.17 -32.57 -17.97
C LYS A 151 -1.25 -33.93 -17.26
N ARG A 152 -1.75 -33.97 -16.02
CA ARG A 152 -1.96 -35.23 -15.29
C ARG A 152 -2.97 -36.12 -15.99
N ARG A 153 -4.08 -35.56 -16.51
CA ARG A 153 -5.07 -36.33 -17.27
C ARG A 153 -4.46 -36.96 -18.52
N MET A 154 -3.71 -36.20 -19.31
CA MET A 154 -3.02 -36.72 -20.51
C MET A 154 -2.06 -37.84 -20.13
N SER A 155 -1.25 -37.67 -19.07
CA SER A 155 -0.34 -38.70 -18.59
C SER A 155 -1.05 -39.98 -18.12
N ILE A 156 -2.25 -39.88 -17.55
CA ILE A 156 -3.05 -41.06 -17.18
C ILE A 156 -3.56 -41.74 -18.45
N TRP A 157 -4.07 -40.98 -19.42
CA TRP A 157 -4.50 -41.48 -20.73
C TRP A 157 -3.38 -42.25 -21.44
N ASP A 158 -2.17 -41.70 -21.50
CA ASP A 158 -1.00 -42.35 -22.11
C ASP A 158 -0.56 -43.63 -21.37
N SER A 159 -0.92 -43.76 -20.08
CA SER A 159 -0.58 -44.91 -19.25
C SER A 159 -1.60 -46.04 -19.30
N VAL A 160 -2.74 -45.84 -19.96
CA VAL A 160 -3.73 -46.90 -20.21
C VAL A 160 -3.26 -47.67 -21.45
N PRO A 161 -2.83 -48.95 -21.32
CA PRO A 161 -2.53 -49.76 -22.48
C PRO A 161 -3.85 -50.07 -23.21
N ASN A 162 -3.93 -49.69 -24.49
CA ASN A 162 -4.99 -50.18 -25.39
C ASN A 162 -4.90 -51.70 -25.56
#